data_AF-A0A3S9VQN2-F1
#
_entry.id   AF-A0A3S9VQN2-F1
#
_cell.length_a   1.000
_cell.length_b   1.000
_cell.length_c   1.000
_cell.angle_alpha   90.00
_cell.angle_beta   90.00
_cell.angle_gamma   90.00
#
_symmetry.space_group_name_H-M   'P 1'
#
loop_
_entity.id
_entity.type
_entity.pdbx_description
1 polymer ?
#
loop_
_entity_poly.entity_id
_entity_poly.type
_entity_poly.pdbx_seq_one_letter_code
_entity_poly.pdbx_strand_id
1 'polypeptide(L)'
;MNITNVTVTKIAEEKTENASYVLEYSVVNDELNRLHVSVNEKEADPEGNIKPVGIIYMEQGVISCNFPAEKELGPIFLDFDKIQRYIRESINPKKES
;
A
#
# COMPACT_ATOMS: atom_id res chain seq x y z
N MET A 1 19.10 24.73 15.69
CA MET A 1 18.03 24.46 14.70
C MET A 1 16.99 23.59 15.37
N ASN A 2 15.70 23.92 15.24
CA ASN A 2 14.61 23.12 15.81
C ASN A 2 13.83 22.49 14.66
N ILE A 3 13.77 21.15 14.64
CA ILE A 3 12.96 20.40 13.67
C ILE A 3 11.55 20.31 14.25
N THR A 4 10.56 20.77 13.50
CA THR A 4 9.14 20.78 13.93
C THR A 4 8.31 19.66 13.31
N ASN A 5 8.77 19.09 12.19
CA ASN A 5 8.09 17.99 11.50
C ASN A 5 9.10 17.22 10.63
N VAL A 6 8.94 15.89 10.55
CA VAL A 6 9.68 15.04 9.62
C VAL A 6 8.69 14.27 8.77
N THR A 7 8.84 14.36 7.45
CA THR A 7 8.06 13.57 6.49
C THR A 7 9.01 12.70 5.67
N VAL A 8 8.72 11.40 5.62
CA VAL A 8 9.47 10.42 4.82
C VAL A 8 8.53 9.78 3.82
N THR A 9 8.87 9.85 2.54
CA THR A 9 8.16 9.16 1.47
C THR A 9 8.94 7.90 1.08
N LYS A 10 8.25 6.77 0.98
CA LYS A 10 8.84 5.47 0.62
C LYS A 10 8.06 4.85 -0.52
N ILE A 11 8.79 4.15 -1.38
CA ILE A 11 8.24 3.31 -2.44
C ILE A 11 8.59 1.87 -2.12
N ALA A 12 7.63 0.98 -2.27
CA ALA A 12 7.82 -0.45 -2.04
C ALA A 12 6.99 -1.27 -3.04
N GLU A 13 7.35 -2.52 -3.20
CA GLU A 13 6.64 -3.48 -4.05
C GLU A 13 6.36 -4.74 -3.23
N GLU A 14 5.19 -5.35 -3.44
CA GLU A 14 4.78 -6.58 -2.77
C GLU A 14 4.09 -7.49 -3.80
N LYS A 15 4.46 -8.77 -3.84
CA LYS A 15 3.78 -9.77 -4.69
C LYS A 15 3.17 -10.84 -3.80
N THR A 16 1.89 -11.10 -4.03
CA THR A 16 1.13 -12.11 -3.29
C THR A 16 0.58 -13.17 -4.25
N GLU A 17 -0.19 -14.11 -3.70
CA GLU A 17 -0.94 -15.05 -4.52
C GLU A 17 -2.07 -14.38 -5.32
N ASN A 18 -2.57 -13.22 -4.88
CA ASN A 18 -3.75 -12.56 -5.46
C ASN A 18 -3.40 -11.49 -6.50
N ALA A 19 -2.32 -10.74 -6.31
CA ALA A 19 -1.94 -9.60 -7.14
C ALA A 19 -0.50 -9.14 -6.89
N SER A 20 -0.04 -8.24 -7.76
CA SER A 20 1.21 -7.47 -7.60
C SER A 20 0.87 -6.04 -7.19
N TYR A 21 1.54 -5.53 -6.15
CA TYR A 21 1.27 -4.23 -5.54
C TYR A 21 2.48 -3.31 -5.65
N VAL A 22 2.24 -2.06 -6.06
CA VAL A 22 3.22 -0.98 -5.96
C VAL A 22 2.70 0.03 -4.96
N LEU A 23 3.49 0.32 -3.95
CA LEU A 23 3.13 1.11 -2.78
C LEU A 23 3.92 2.41 -2.78
N GLU A 24 3.24 3.53 -2.62
CA GLU A 24 3.86 4.80 -2.24
C GLU A 24 3.22 5.29 -0.95
N TYR A 25 4.01 5.48 0.10
CA TYR A 25 3.48 5.90 1.39
C TYR A 25 4.33 6.98 2.06
N SER A 26 3.66 7.83 2.83
CA SER A 26 4.31 8.87 3.61
C SER A 26 4.11 8.67 5.11
N VAL A 27 5.19 8.90 5.84
CA VAL A 27 5.25 8.82 7.29
C VAL A 27 5.54 10.21 7.82
N VAL A 28 4.68 10.71 8.70
CA VAL A 28 4.80 12.02 9.34
C VAL A 28 4.98 11.78 10.83
N ASN A 29 6.12 12.21 11.39
CA ASN A 29 6.44 12.00 12.81
C ASN A 29 6.18 10.56 13.30
N ASP A 30 6.71 9.58 12.58
CA ASP A 30 6.58 8.14 12.87
C ASP A 30 5.15 7.58 12.81
N GLU A 31 4.24 8.28 12.14
CA GLU A 31 2.87 7.82 11.87
C GLU A 31 2.60 7.74 10.37
N LEU A 32 1.97 6.64 9.93
CA LEU A 32 1.56 6.47 8.55
C LEU A 32 0.46 7.48 8.20
N ASN A 33 0.77 8.44 7.35
CA ASN A 33 -0.15 9.53 6.97
C ASN A 33 -0.89 9.26 5.65
N ARG A 34 -0.17 8.76 4.65
CA ARG A 34 -0.71 8.42 3.32
C ARG A 34 -0.20 7.07 2.86
N LEU A 35 -1.05 6.28 2.19
CA LEU A 35 -0.69 5.06 1.50
C LEU A 35 -1.46 4.97 0.17
N HIS A 36 -0.74 5.05 -0.93
CA HIS A 36 -1.24 4.82 -2.28
C HIS A 36 -0.77 3.44 -2.75
N VAL A 37 -1.71 2.60 -3.16
CA VAL A 37 -1.46 1.23 -3.60
C VAL A 37 -2.00 1.07 -5.01
N SER A 38 -1.09 0.88 -5.96
CA SER A 38 -1.43 0.41 -7.30
C SER A 38 -1.52 -1.10 -7.27
N VAL A 39 -2.70 -1.63 -7.59
CA VAL A 39 -2.95 -3.07 -7.70
C VAL A 39 -2.85 -3.45 -9.17
N ASN A 40 -2.03 -4.45 -9.46
CA ASN A 40 -1.85 -5.00 -10.79
C ASN A 40 -2.14 -6.50 -10.81
N GLU A 41 -2.37 -7.04 -12.00
CA GLU A 41 -2.39 -8.48 -12.18
C GLU A 41 -1.07 -9.09 -11.71
N LYS A 42 -1.17 -10.30 -11.19
CA LYS A 42 -0.04 -11.01 -10.57
C LYS A 42 1.10 -11.24 -11.57
N GLU A 43 0.74 -11.68 -12.76
CA GLU A 43 1.66 -12.02 -13.83
C GLU A 43 1.58 -10.99 -14.94
N ALA A 44 2.72 -10.79 -15.61
CA ALA A 44 2.74 -10.04 -16.85
C ALA A 44 2.00 -10.81 -17.95
N ASP A 45 1.43 -10.09 -18.91
CA ASP A 45 0.92 -10.67 -20.13
C ASP A 45 2.07 -11.27 -20.99
N PRO A 46 1.77 -11.99 -22.09
CA PRO A 46 2.80 -12.56 -22.96
C PRO A 46 3.78 -11.55 -23.57
N GLU A 47 3.43 -10.27 -23.58
CA GLU A 47 4.27 -9.16 -24.06
C GLU A 47 5.12 -8.54 -22.94
N GLY A 48 5.00 -9.05 -21.71
CA GLY A 48 5.74 -8.58 -20.54
C GLY A 48 5.10 -7.39 -19.83
N ASN A 49 3.87 -6.99 -20.19
CA ASN A 49 3.19 -5.88 -19.55
C ASN A 49 2.43 -6.33 -18.31
N ILE A 50 2.64 -5.62 -17.20
CA ILE A 50 1.87 -5.80 -15.97
C ILE A 50 0.57 -5.00 -16.12
N LYS A 51 -0.57 -5.69 -16.16
CA LYS A 51 -1.87 -5.03 -16.35
C LYS A 51 -2.36 -4.39 -15.05
N PRO A 52 -2.71 -3.09 -15.04
CA PRO A 52 -3.29 -2.46 -13.86
C PRO A 52 -4.72 -2.95 -13.62
N VAL A 53 -5.04 -3.22 -12.36
CA VAL A 53 -6.35 -3.72 -11.89
C VAL A 53 -7.12 -2.61 -11.20
N GLY A 54 -6.45 -1.79 -10.40
CA GLY A 54 -7.09 -0.70 -9.70
C GLY A 54 -6.17 -0.04 -8.70
N ILE A 55 -6.74 0.81 -7.87
CA ILE A 55 -5.99 1.56 -6.85
C ILE A 55 -6.72 1.55 -5.52
N ILE A 56 -5.96 1.52 -4.44
CA ILE A 56 -6.43 1.80 -3.08
C ILE A 56 -5.64 3.00 -2.56
N TYR A 57 -6.35 3.96 -2.00
CA TYR A 57 -5.78 5.16 -1.43
C TYR A 57 -6.25 5.32 0.02
N MET A 58 -5.30 5.49 0.93
CA MET A 58 -5.55 5.84 2.31
C MET A 58 -4.86 7.16 2.63
N GLU A 59 -5.60 8.10 3.19
CA GLU A 59 -5.05 9.34 3.72
C GLU A 59 -5.86 9.77 4.93
N GLN A 60 -5.17 10.14 6.01
CA GLN A 60 -5.79 10.62 7.26
C GLN A 60 -6.89 9.68 7.80
N GLY A 61 -6.70 8.36 7.64
CA GLY A 61 -7.63 7.35 8.12
C GLY A 61 -8.84 7.09 7.22
N VAL A 62 -8.99 7.81 6.10
CA VAL A 62 -10.03 7.54 5.10
C VAL A 62 -9.46 6.65 4.01
N ILE A 63 -10.15 5.55 3.72
CA ILE A 63 -9.81 4.63 2.63
C ILE A 63 -10.78 4.85 1.47
N SER A 64 -10.24 4.99 0.27
CA SER A 64 -10.98 5.03 -0.99
C SER A 64 -10.33 4.10 -1.99
N CYS A 65 -11.10 3.60 -2.96
CA CYS A 65 -10.57 2.71 -3.98
C CYS A 65 -11.30 2.88 -5.31
N ASN A 66 -10.62 2.51 -6.38
CA ASN A 66 -11.20 2.46 -7.72
C ASN A 66 -10.84 1.12 -8.36
N PHE A 67 -11.86 0.32 -8.64
CA PHE A 67 -11.75 -1.02 -9.23
C PHE A 67 -12.89 -1.27 -10.23
N PRO A 68 -12.67 -2.11 -11.25
CA PRO A 68 -13.74 -2.66 -12.08
C PRO A 68 -14.78 -3.41 -11.24
N ALA A 69 -16.07 -3.23 -11.53
CA ALA A 69 -17.16 -3.83 -10.77
C ALA A 69 -17.16 -5.38 -10.77
N GLU A 70 -16.55 -5.98 -11.79
CA GLU A 70 -16.48 -7.44 -11.97
C GLU A 70 -15.36 -8.10 -11.16
N LYS A 71 -14.47 -7.31 -10.54
CA LYS A 71 -13.32 -7.85 -9.80
C LYS A 71 -13.74 -8.31 -8.40
N GLU A 72 -13.34 -9.52 -8.02
CA GLU A 72 -13.45 -9.98 -6.65
C GLU A 72 -12.47 -9.21 -5.75
N LEU A 73 -12.98 -8.35 -4.88
CA LEU A 73 -12.16 -7.44 -4.07
C LEU A 73 -11.75 -8.01 -2.71
N GLY A 74 -12.42 -9.04 -2.22
CA GLY A 74 -12.18 -9.63 -0.90
C GLY A 74 -10.69 -9.98 -0.65
N PRO A 75 -10.05 -10.77 -1.53
CA PRO A 75 -8.64 -11.11 -1.39
C PRO A 75 -7.69 -9.91 -1.45
N ILE A 76 -7.99 -8.92 -2.28
CA ILE A 76 -7.19 -7.69 -2.42
C ILE A 76 -7.22 -6.88 -1.12
N PHE A 77 -8.38 -6.76 -0.47
CA PHE A 77 -8.48 -6.07 0.81
C PHE A 77 -7.79 -6.83 1.95
N LEU A 78 -7.80 -8.16 1.94
CA LEU A 78 -7.04 -8.96 2.90
C LEU A 78 -5.53 -8.74 2.78
N ASP A 79 -5.01 -8.62 1.56
CA ASP A 79 -3.60 -8.28 1.35
C ASP A 79 -3.31 -6.84 1.76
N PHE A 80 -4.21 -5.90 1.44
CA PHE A 80 -4.08 -4.51 1.86
C PHE A 80 -3.99 -4.35 3.38
N ASP A 81 -4.78 -5.11 4.16
CA ASP A 81 -4.71 -5.11 5.62
C ASP A 81 -3.35 -5.61 6.13
N LYS A 82 -2.78 -6.65 5.51
CA LYS A 82 -1.43 -7.15 5.83
C LYS A 82 -0.35 -6.13 5.49
N ILE A 83 -0.44 -5.51 4.30
CA ILE A 83 0.49 -4.47 3.85
C ILE A 83 0.49 -3.29 4.82
N GLN A 84 -0.69 -2.80 5.21
CA GLN A 84 -0.79 -1.72 6.19
C GLN A 84 -0.17 -2.09 7.54
N ARG A 85 -0.40 -3.32 8.02
CA ARG A 85 0.19 -3.82 9.25
C ARG A 85 1.71 -3.83 9.16
N TYR A 86 2.27 -4.45 8.12
CA TYR A 86 3.70 -4.50 7.88
C TYR A 86 4.34 -3.10 7.83
N ILE A 87 3.72 -2.16 7.12
CA ILE A 87 4.20 -0.77 7.05
C ILE A 87 4.23 -0.15 8.46
N ARG A 88 3.15 -0.28 9.24
CA ARG A 88 3.09 0.27 10.61
C ARG A 88 4.15 -0.34 11.53
N GLU A 89 4.35 -1.65 11.47
CA GLU A 89 5.40 -2.36 12.21
C GLU A 89 6.81 -1.90 11.80
N SER A 90 7.04 -1.66 10.50
CA SER A 90 8.32 -1.18 9.97
C SER A 90 8.66 0.26 10.36
N ILE A 91 7.64 1.10 10.61
CA ILE A 91 7.82 2.49 11.06
C ILE A 91 8.23 2.51 12.53
N ASN A 92 7.66 1.62 13.36
CA ASN A 92 7.87 1.63 14.80
C ASN A 92 8.12 0.23 15.36
N PRO A 93 9.30 -0.37 15.14
CA PRO A 93 9.61 -1.77 15.47
C PRO A 93 9.68 -2.08 16.98
N LYS A 94 9.35 -1.12 17.86
CA LYS A 94 9.54 -1.22 19.33
C LYS A 94 8.27 -1.05 20.17
N LYS A 95 7.06 -1.05 19.59
CA LYS A 95 5.80 -0.88 20.34
C LYS A 95 5.17 -2.16 20.89
N GLU A 96 5.79 -3.32 20.71
CA GLU A 96 5.43 -4.55 21.44
C GLU A 96 6.57 -4.94 22.40
N SER A 97 6.38 -4.60 23.67
CA SER A 97 7.08 -5.16 24.85
C SER A 97 6.11 -5.17 26.01
#